data_AF-A0A0J1FUY2-F1
#
_entry.id   AF-A0A0J1FUY2-F1
#
_cell.length_a   1.000
_cell.length_b   1.000
_cell.length_c   1.000
_cell.angle_alpha   90.00
_cell.angle_beta   90.00
_cell.angle_gamma   90.00
#
_symmetry.space_group_name_H-M   'P 1'
#
loop_
_entity.id
_entity.type
_entity.pdbx_description
1 polymer ?
#
loop_
_entity_poly.entity_id
_entity_poly.type
_entity_poly.pdbx_seq_one_letter_code
_entity_poly.pdbx_strand_id
1 'polypeptide(L)'
;MAADLVRNLRYDQENYFWIDTTEGVNVVLLGRTANEGKSRLNAQDSHGKYYVKDFISNGLKPDGGYTDYTFAKPNQTVLLPKRSYTLLFKPYNWVIGTGNWVDDMDKLVAVKQQQVLKAGQKSVIYTILSLILAFGVALVLGTLLSELMKTFRNRSGTWRIPPQKLPKGI
;
A
#
# COMPACT_ATOMS: atom_id res chain seq x y z
N MET A 1 6.56 20.97 30.70
CA MET A 1 5.34 20.11 30.80
C MET A 1 4.43 20.39 29.60
N ALA A 2 3.75 19.39 29.03
CA ALA A 2 3.07 19.40 27.71
C ALA A 2 3.99 19.59 26.48
N ALA A 3 4.60 20.77 26.29
CA ALA A 3 5.49 21.03 25.16
C ALA A 3 6.67 20.03 25.10
N ASP A 4 7.26 19.70 26.26
CA ASP A 4 8.36 18.73 26.34
C ASP A 4 7.94 17.30 25.97
N LEU A 5 6.67 16.93 26.21
CA LEU A 5 6.15 15.63 25.77
C LEU A 5 6.13 15.60 24.25
N VAL A 6 5.54 16.62 23.62
CA VAL A 6 5.47 16.73 22.16
C VAL A 6 6.87 16.78 21.53
N ARG A 7 7.83 17.47 22.16
CA ARG A 7 9.23 17.53 21.69
C ARG A 7 9.87 16.15 21.54
N ASN A 8 9.50 15.20 22.39
CA ASN A 8 10.06 13.85 22.39
C ASN A 8 9.21 12.82 21.63
N LEU A 9 8.00 13.17 21.18
CA LEU A 9 7.16 12.27 20.40
C LEU A 9 7.77 12.00 19.02
N ARG A 10 7.93 10.71 18.70
CA ARG A 10 8.41 10.21 17.41
C ARG A 10 7.49 9.12 16.90
N TYR A 11 7.43 8.98 15.58
CA TYR A 11 6.80 7.87 14.89
C TYR A 11 7.53 7.63 13.56
N ASP A 12 7.34 6.46 12.96
CA ASP A 12 7.95 6.09 11.67
C ASP A 12 9.44 6.50 11.58
N GLN A 13 10.20 6.09 12.59
CA GLN A 13 11.63 6.37 12.81
C GLN A 13 11.95 7.84 13.11
N GLU A 14 11.94 8.71 12.11
CA GLU A 14 12.46 10.09 12.22
C GLU A 14 11.39 11.18 12.18
N ASN A 15 10.11 10.81 12.04
CA ASN A 15 9.04 11.79 12.03
C ASN A 15 8.71 12.28 13.44
N TYR A 16 8.24 13.53 13.52
CA TYR A 16 8.07 14.26 14.77
C TYR A 16 6.86 15.18 14.72
N PHE A 17 6.53 15.74 15.87
CA PHE A 17 5.51 16.77 16.03
C PHE A 17 6.15 18.12 16.32
N TRP A 18 5.55 19.18 15.81
CA TRP A 18 5.92 20.56 16.15
C TRP A 18 4.67 21.34 16.56
N ILE A 19 4.90 22.51 17.17
CA ILE A 19 3.81 23.37 17.63
C ILE A 19 4.14 24.83 17.31
N ASP A 20 3.17 25.53 16.74
CA ASP A 20 3.12 26.99 16.70
C ASP A 20 1.85 27.49 17.40
N THR A 21 1.86 28.70 17.93
CA THR A 21 0.62 29.36 18.35
C THR A 21 -0.18 29.82 17.12
N THR A 22 -1.42 30.22 17.32
CA THR A 22 -2.27 30.82 16.28
C THR A 22 -1.69 32.13 15.70
N GLU A 23 -0.76 32.77 16.40
CA GLU A 23 -0.03 33.97 15.99
C GLU A 23 1.31 33.63 15.32
N GLY A 24 1.62 32.33 15.18
CA GLY A 24 2.84 31.84 14.53
C GLY A 24 4.10 31.94 15.37
N VAL A 25 3.97 32.08 16.69
CA VAL A 25 5.10 31.95 17.61
C VAL A 25 5.40 30.47 17.79
N ASN A 26 6.64 30.06 17.55
CA ASN A 26 7.00 28.65 17.71
C ASN A 26 7.06 28.26 19.18
N VAL A 27 6.45 27.14 19.54
CA VAL A 27 6.46 26.59 20.90
C VAL A 27 7.47 25.43 20.98
N VAL A 28 7.46 24.54 19.98
CA VAL A 28 8.38 23.40 19.88
C VAL A 28 8.75 23.17 18.42
N LEU A 29 10.04 22.95 18.14
CA LEU A 29 10.50 22.50 16.84
C LEU A 29 11.76 21.64 16.95
N LEU A 30 11.65 20.38 16.52
CA LEU A 30 12.76 19.42 16.62
C LEU A 30 13.99 19.88 15.82
N GLY A 31 15.14 19.84 16.48
CA GLY A 31 16.45 20.19 15.89
C GLY A 31 16.65 21.69 15.62
N ARG A 32 15.70 22.55 16.04
CA ARG A 32 15.74 24.00 15.80
C ARG A 32 15.19 24.79 16.99
N THR A 33 15.68 24.49 18.19
CA THR A 33 15.28 25.14 19.45
C THR A 33 15.49 26.66 19.44
N ALA A 34 16.44 27.16 18.64
CA ALA A 34 16.69 28.60 18.48
C ALA A 34 15.49 29.38 17.89
N ASN A 35 14.49 28.69 17.34
CA ASN A 35 13.25 29.29 16.84
C ASN A 35 12.15 29.36 17.90
N GLU A 36 12.25 28.60 18.99
CA GLU A 36 11.24 28.57 20.04
C GLU A 36 11.11 29.95 20.70
N GLY A 37 9.88 30.41 20.92
CA GLY A 37 9.56 31.74 21.41
C GLY A 37 9.60 32.85 20.34
N LYS A 38 9.93 32.54 19.08
CA LYS A 38 9.99 33.52 17.99
C LYS A 38 8.88 33.32 16.97
N SER A 39 8.46 34.42 16.35
CA SER A 39 7.53 34.35 15.21
C SER A 39 8.20 33.70 14.01
N ARG A 40 7.50 32.76 13.37
CA ARG A 40 7.90 32.11 12.12
C ARG A 40 6.98 32.45 10.96
N LEU A 41 6.09 33.43 11.10
CA LEU A 41 5.14 33.82 10.05
C LEU A 41 5.82 34.21 8.73
N ASN A 42 7.04 34.73 8.80
CA ASN A 42 7.83 35.13 7.64
C ASN A 42 8.77 34.02 7.13
N ALA A 43 8.72 32.82 7.73
CA ALA A 43 9.53 31.71 7.27
C ALA A 43 9.02 31.23 5.90
N GLN A 44 9.93 31.14 4.94
CA GLN A 44 9.64 30.72 3.58
C GLN A 44 10.34 29.41 3.26
N ASP A 45 9.71 28.62 2.39
CA ASP A 45 10.34 27.45 1.79
C ASP A 45 11.18 27.85 0.57
N SER A 46 11.76 26.86 -0.14
CA SER A 46 12.60 27.09 -1.33
C SER A 46 11.87 27.78 -2.50
N HIS A 47 10.54 27.83 -2.47
CA HIS A 47 9.70 28.45 -3.51
C HIS A 47 9.12 29.79 -3.06
N GLY A 48 9.53 30.33 -1.91
CA GLY A 48 9.02 31.58 -1.37
C GLY A 48 7.67 31.47 -0.65
N LYS A 49 7.17 30.24 -0.43
CA LYS A 49 5.88 30.00 0.23
C LYS A 49 6.00 30.20 1.73
N TYR A 50 5.12 31.03 2.30
CA TYR A 50 5.01 31.24 3.75
C TYR A 50 4.31 30.08 4.46
N TYR A 51 4.97 28.93 4.53
CA TYR A 51 4.37 27.66 4.96
C TYR A 51 3.77 27.69 6.38
N VAL A 52 4.27 28.54 7.30
CA VAL A 52 3.71 28.67 8.65
C VAL A 52 2.34 29.36 8.64
N LYS A 53 2.14 30.34 7.74
CA LYS A 53 0.81 30.96 7.56
C LYS A 53 -0.20 29.92 7.08
N ASP A 54 0.24 29.02 6.20
CA ASP A 54 -0.61 27.94 5.71
C ASP A 54 -0.87 26.89 6.79
N PHE A 55 0.10 26.55 7.64
CA PHE A 55 -0.13 25.70 8.82
C PHE A 55 -1.23 26.26 9.72
N ILE A 56 -1.17 27.56 10.02
CA ILE A 56 -2.17 28.19 10.88
C ILE A 56 -3.53 28.20 10.18
N SER A 57 -3.60 28.68 8.94
CA SER A 57 -4.83 28.73 8.15
C SER A 57 -5.49 27.36 8.02
N ASN A 58 -4.70 26.31 7.76
CA ASN A 58 -5.19 24.94 7.67
C ASN A 58 -5.55 24.34 9.03
N GLY A 59 -4.75 24.56 10.07
CA GLY A 59 -5.01 24.06 11.41
C GLY A 59 -6.25 24.65 12.07
N LEU A 60 -6.65 25.87 11.68
CA LEU A 60 -7.88 26.53 12.15
C LEU A 60 -9.16 25.97 11.52
N LYS A 61 -9.06 25.15 10.46
CA LYS A 61 -10.23 24.48 9.87
C LYS A 61 -10.79 23.44 10.86
N PRO A 62 -12.10 23.13 10.79
CA PRO A 62 -12.74 22.18 11.72
C PRO A 62 -12.02 20.83 11.82
N ASP A 63 -11.59 20.30 10.67
CA ASP A 63 -10.89 19.01 10.55
C ASP A 63 -9.40 19.22 10.20
N GLY A 64 -8.83 20.37 10.57
CA GLY A 64 -7.46 20.72 10.21
C GLY A 64 -7.21 20.75 8.71
N GLY A 65 -5.96 20.60 8.30
CA GLY A 65 -5.64 20.55 6.88
C GLY A 65 -4.18 20.28 6.55
N TYR A 66 -3.95 19.99 5.27
CA TYR A 66 -2.65 19.64 4.72
C TYR A 66 -1.91 20.83 4.11
N THR A 67 -0.59 20.85 4.27
CA THR A 67 0.31 21.82 3.64
C THR A 67 1.49 21.11 3.00
N ASP A 68 1.70 21.36 1.70
CA ASP A 68 2.91 20.97 0.97
C ASP A 68 3.94 22.09 0.96
N TYR A 69 5.20 21.76 1.23
CA TYR A 69 6.30 22.73 1.33
C TYR A 69 7.64 22.01 1.26
N THR A 70 8.74 22.73 1.16
CA THR A 70 10.07 22.14 1.33
C THR A 70 10.64 22.42 2.72
N PHE A 71 11.23 21.40 3.34
CA PHE A 71 11.82 21.53 4.66
C PHE A 71 12.92 20.51 4.88
N ALA A 72 13.98 20.93 5.57
CA ALA A 72 15.08 20.03 5.88
C ALA A 72 14.74 19.11 7.06
N LYS A 73 15.26 17.87 6.99
CA LYS A 73 15.22 16.91 8.11
C LYS A 73 15.85 17.52 9.37
N PRO A 74 15.54 17.00 10.57
CA PRO A 74 16.15 17.49 11.81
C PRO A 74 17.67 17.51 11.72
N ASN A 75 18.30 18.59 12.16
CA ASN A 75 19.76 18.78 12.15
C ASN A 75 20.42 18.74 10.76
N GLN A 76 19.63 18.87 9.69
CA GLN A 76 20.11 18.95 8.31
C GLN A 76 19.72 20.28 7.66
N THR A 77 20.37 20.60 6.53
CA THR A 77 20.16 21.83 5.76
C THR A 77 19.53 21.57 4.39
N VAL A 78 19.63 20.36 3.85
CA VAL A 78 19.06 20.00 2.55
C VAL A 78 17.54 20.04 2.62
N LEU A 79 16.94 20.93 1.83
CA LEU A 79 15.48 21.05 1.74
C LEU A 79 14.91 19.92 0.89
N LEU A 80 13.92 19.21 1.43
CA LEU A 80 13.24 18.12 0.75
C LEU A 80 11.73 18.39 0.71
N PRO A 81 11.00 17.94 -0.33
CA PRO A 81 9.54 18.04 -0.36
C PRO A 81 8.92 17.33 0.84
N LYS A 82 7.99 18.01 1.50
CA LYS A 82 7.30 17.54 2.70
C LYS A 82 5.82 17.87 2.61
N ARG A 83 4.98 16.89 2.96
CA ARG A 83 3.54 17.09 3.19
C ARG A 83 3.27 16.97 4.68
N SER A 84 2.64 17.99 5.25
CA SER A 84 2.24 17.98 6.64
C SER A 84 0.74 18.14 6.81
N TYR A 85 0.25 17.77 7.99
CA TYR A 85 -1.09 18.01 8.47
C TYR A 85 -1.02 18.78 9.78
N THR A 86 -1.95 19.73 9.94
CA THR A 86 -2.01 20.62 11.09
C THR A 86 -3.41 20.70 11.64
N LEU A 87 -3.55 20.76 12.96
CA LEU A 87 -4.83 20.85 13.65
C LEU A 87 -4.72 21.72 14.91
N LEU A 88 -5.73 22.54 15.16
CA LEU A 88 -5.83 23.38 16.34
C LEU A 88 -6.19 22.56 17.59
N PHE A 89 -5.31 22.58 18.57
CA PHE A 89 -5.62 22.23 19.95
C PHE A 89 -6.09 23.48 20.71
N LYS A 90 -7.41 23.68 20.74
CA LYS A 90 -8.07 24.87 21.28
C LYS A 90 -7.63 25.27 22.70
N PRO A 91 -7.45 24.36 23.68
CA PRO A 91 -7.13 24.75 25.06
C PRO A 91 -5.85 25.57 25.21
N TYR A 92 -4.90 25.45 24.28
CA TYR A 92 -3.64 26.22 24.31
C TYR A 92 -3.49 27.17 23.11
N ASN A 93 -4.49 27.28 22.22
CA ASN A 93 -4.35 27.96 20.93
C ASN A 93 -3.10 27.49 20.15
N TRP A 94 -2.86 26.19 20.20
CA TRP A 94 -1.70 25.55 19.57
C TRP A 94 -2.11 24.90 18.27
N VAL A 95 -1.48 25.30 17.19
CA VAL A 95 -1.51 24.59 15.92
C VAL A 95 -0.45 23.50 16.00
N ILE A 96 -0.90 22.27 16.21
CA ILE A 96 -0.03 21.10 16.31
C ILE A 96 0.10 20.50 14.91
N GLY A 97 1.33 20.24 14.49
CA GLY A 97 1.61 19.72 13.17
C GLY A 97 2.46 18.46 13.19
N THR A 98 2.28 17.64 12.17
CA THR A 98 3.17 16.52 11.83
C THR A 98 3.20 16.27 10.33
N GLY A 99 4.18 15.53 9.83
CA GLY A 99 4.29 15.30 8.38
C GLY A 99 5.49 14.50 7.95
N ASN A 100 5.39 13.94 6.76
CA ASN A 100 6.36 13.03 6.15
C ASN A 100 7.02 13.68 4.93
N TRP A 101 8.28 13.36 4.68
CA TRP A 101 8.93 13.74 3.43
C TRP A 101 8.49 12.83 2.29
N VAL A 102 8.34 13.41 1.11
CA VAL A 102 7.80 12.69 -0.07
C VAL A 102 8.77 11.60 -0.55
N ASP A 103 10.08 11.82 -0.41
CA ASP A 103 11.10 10.84 -0.77
C ASP A 103 11.00 9.54 0.06
N ASP A 104 10.60 9.66 1.32
CA ASP A 104 10.36 8.49 2.19
C ASP A 104 9.09 7.73 1.76
N MET A 105 8.08 8.41 1.23
CA MET A 105 6.90 7.77 0.65
C MET A 105 7.23 7.01 -0.63
N ASP A 106 8.04 7.59 -1.53
CA ASP A 106 8.42 6.96 -2.79
C ASP A 106 9.19 5.65 -2.56
N LYS A 107 10.09 5.64 -1.57
CA LYS A 107 10.80 4.41 -1.15
C LYS A 107 9.84 3.35 -0.62
N LEU A 108 8.88 3.74 0.23
CA LEU A 108 7.88 2.80 0.77
C LEU A 108 7.00 2.21 -0.34
N VAL A 109 6.57 3.06 -1.28
CA VAL A 109 5.78 2.64 -2.45
C VAL A 109 6.59 1.69 -3.32
N ALA A 110 7.86 1.99 -3.60
CA ALA A 110 8.72 1.12 -4.39
C ALA A 110 8.88 -0.28 -3.75
N VAL A 111 9.07 -0.35 -2.43
CA VAL A 111 9.15 -1.62 -1.69
C VAL A 111 7.83 -2.39 -1.80
N LYS A 112 6.68 -1.73 -1.59
CA LYS A 112 5.36 -2.38 -1.73
C LYS A 112 5.09 -2.83 -3.16
N GLN A 113 5.45 -2.05 -4.17
CA GLN A 113 5.34 -2.42 -5.57
C GLN A 113 6.16 -3.68 -5.87
N GLN A 114 7.40 -3.77 -5.38
CA GLN A 114 8.20 -4.98 -5.53
C GLN A 114 7.57 -6.20 -4.84
N GLN A 115 6.97 -6.03 -3.66
CA GLN A 115 6.26 -7.12 -2.97
C GLN A 115 5.04 -7.59 -3.76
N VAL A 116 4.25 -6.67 -4.30
CA VAL A 116 3.08 -6.97 -5.15
C VAL A 116 3.52 -7.70 -6.42
N LEU A 117 4.59 -7.24 -7.08
CA LEU A 117 5.13 -7.89 -8.28
C LEU A 117 5.59 -9.33 -7.99
N LYS A 118 6.29 -9.55 -6.87
CA LYS A 118 6.71 -10.90 -6.45
C LYS A 118 5.53 -11.81 -6.11
N ALA A 119 4.51 -11.28 -5.44
CA ALA A 119 3.28 -12.03 -5.15
C ALA A 119 2.53 -12.40 -6.45
N GLY A 120 2.44 -11.46 -7.40
CA GLY A 120 1.86 -11.69 -8.72
C GLY A 120 2.61 -12.78 -9.51
N GLN A 121 3.94 -12.75 -9.53
CA GLN A 121 4.76 -13.78 -10.20
C GLN A 121 4.49 -15.19 -9.65
N LYS A 122 4.39 -15.35 -8.32
CA LYS A 122 4.04 -16.65 -7.72
C LYS A 122 2.67 -17.12 -8.17
N SER A 123 1.67 -16.24 -8.18
CA SER A 123 0.32 -16.57 -8.64
C SER A 123 0.31 -17.05 -10.10
N VAL A 124 1.05 -16.37 -10.99
CA VAL A 124 1.14 -16.77 -12.41
C VAL A 124 1.77 -18.16 -12.55
N ILE A 125 2.85 -18.44 -11.83
CA ILE A 125 3.50 -19.76 -11.84
C ILE A 125 2.55 -20.86 -11.38
N TYR A 126 1.83 -20.67 -10.27
CA TYR A 126 0.87 -21.66 -9.78
C TYR A 126 -0.27 -21.90 -10.78
N THR A 127 -0.77 -20.85 -11.43
CA THR A 127 -1.77 -20.99 -12.49
C THR A 127 -1.24 -21.84 -13.64
N ILE A 128 -0.04 -21.56 -14.16
CA ILE A 128 0.56 -22.35 -15.24
C ILE A 128 0.77 -23.81 -14.83
N LEU A 129 1.30 -24.06 -13.64
CA LEU A 129 1.49 -25.42 -13.12
C LEU A 129 0.16 -26.19 -13.01
N SER A 130 -0.90 -25.53 -12.53
CA SER A 130 -2.22 -26.14 -12.42
C SER A 130 -2.82 -26.49 -13.79
N LEU A 131 -2.58 -25.66 -14.81
CA LEU A 131 -3.03 -25.91 -16.18
C LEU A 131 -2.28 -27.09 -16.82
N ILE A 132 -0.95 -27.15 -16.62
CA ILE A 132 -0.13 -28.27 -17.11
C ILE A 132 -0.57 -29.58 -16.43
N LEU A 133 -0.79 -29.55 -15.12
CA LEU A 133 -1.26 -30.70 -14.36
C LEU A 133 -2.64 -31.16 -14.84
N ALA A 134 -3.60 -30.24 -14.98
CA ALA A 134 -4.94 -30.55 -15.48
C ALA A 134 -4.90 -31.14 -16.89
N PHE A 135 -4.05 -30.60 -17.77
CA PHE A 135 -3.86 -31.13 -19.11
C PHE A 135 -3.27 -32.55 -19.09
N GLY A 136 -2.24 -32.80 -18.26
CA GLY A 136 -1.65 -34.13 -18.10
C GLY A 136 -2.65 -35.16 -17.59
N VAL A 137 -3.46 -34.80 -16.58
CA VAL A 137 -4.53 -35.65 -16.06
C VAL A 137 -5.58 -35.96 -17.14
N ALA A 138 -5.97 -34.96 -17.93
CA ALA A 138 -6.92 -35.15 -19.02
C ALA A 138 -6.40 -36.12 -20.10
N LEU A 139 -5.11 -36.06 -20.44
CA LEU A 139 -4.48 -36.99 -21.39
C LEU A 139 -4.50 -38.44 -20.87
N VAL A 140 -4.12 -38.66 -19.61
CA VAL A 140 -4.11 -39.99 -18.98
C VAL A 140 -5.51 -40.58 -18.87
N LEU A 141 -6.50 -39.78 -18.44
CA LEU A 141 -7.88 -40.23 -18.40
C LEU A 141 -8.41 -40.57 -19.81
N GLY A 142 -8.04 -39.78 -20.81
CA GLY A 142 -8.38 -40.03 -22.21
C GLY A 142 -7.86 -41.36 -22.72
N THR A 143 -6.59 -41.71 -22.44
CA THR A 143 -6.02 -42.99 -22.86
C THR A 143 -6.68 -44.17 -22.15
N LEU A 144 -6.90 -44.08 -20.83
CA LEU A 144 -7.59 -45.12 -20.05
C LEU A 144 -9.02 -45.37 -20.52
N LEU A 145 -9.78 -44.31 -20.76
CA LEU A 145 -11.14 -44.42 -21.33
C LEU A 145 -11.10 -45.07 -22.72
N SER A 146 -10.10 -44.74 -23.55
CA SER A 146 -9.94 -45.36 -24.87
C SER A 146 -9.69 -46.87 -24.80
N GLU A 147 -8.87 -47.33 -23.85
CA GLU A 147 -8.59 -48.75 -23.63
C GLU A 147 -9.80 -49.49 -23.07
N LEU A 148 -10.52 -48.86 -22.14
CA LEU A 148 -11.76 -49.39 -21.58
C LEU A 148 -12.81 -49.62 -22.68
N MET A 149 -13.01 -48.63 -23.55
CA MET A 149 -13.93 -48.75 -24.69
C MET A 149 -13.54 -49.87 -25.66
N LYS A 150 -12.23 -50.04 -25.96
CA LYS A 150 -11.75 -51.15 -26.80
C LYS A 150 -12.09 -52.51 -26.16
N THR A 151 -11.89 -52.65 -24.85
CA THR A 151 -12.20 -53.87 -24.09
C THR A 151 -13.70 -54.19 -24.11
N PHE A 152 -14.57 -53.20 -23.84
CA PHE A 152 -16.02 -53.39 -23.90
C PHE A 152 -16.52 -53.73 -25.31
N ARG A 153 -15.98 -53.08 -26.35
CA ARG A 153 -16.28 -53.41 -27.75
C ARG A 153 -15.89 -54.84 -28.09
N ASN A 154 -14.73 -55.31 -27.62
CA ASN A 154 -14.26 -56.67 -27.88
C ASN A 154 -15.13 -57.72 -27.16
N ARG A 155 -15.62 -57.42 -25.94
CA ARG A 155 -16.52 -58.30 -25.17
C ARG A 155 -17.97 -58.32 -25.65
N SER A 156 -18.45 -57.25 -26.30
CA SER A 156 -19.81 -57.20 -26.86
C SER A 156 -19.92 -57.88 -28.23
N GLY A 157 -18.81 -58.04 -28.95
CA GLY A 157 -18.75 -58.77 -30.22
C GLY A 157 -18.88 -60.30 -30.12
N THR A 158 -18.88 -60.88 -28.91
CA THR A 158 -18.95 -62.34 -28.70
C THR A 158 -20.38 -62.88 -28.52
N TRP A 159 -21.41 -62.03 -28.41
CA TRP A 159 -22.82 -62.48 -28.42
C TRP A 159 -23.38 -62.51 -29.85
N ARG A 160 -23.01 -63.55 -30.61
CA ARG A 160 -23.75 -63.93 -31.82
C ARG A 160 -24.99 -64.71 -31.40
N ILE A 161 -26.19 -64.16 -31.66
CA ILE A 161 -27.44 -64.90 -31.54
C ILE A 161 -27.36 -66.08 -32.54
N PRO A 162 -27.49 -67.34 -32.09
CA PRO A 162 -27.47 -68.48 -33.01
C PRO A 162 -28.64 -68.36 -34.00
N PRO A 163 -28.46 -68.71 -35.29
CA PRO A 163 -29.52 -68.56 -36.28
C PRO A 163 -30.74 -69.38 -35.87
N GLN A 164 -31.89 -68.72 -35.74
CA GLN A 164 -33.16 -69.41 -35.54
C GLN A 164 -33.44 -70.26 -36.80
N LYS A 165 -33.55 -71.59 -36.62
CA LYS A 165 -34.05 -72.46 -37.68
C LYS A 165 -35.53 -72.14 -37.90
N LEU A 166 -35.85 -71.51 -39.03
CA LEU A 166 -37.21 -71.39 -39.51
C LEU A 166 -37.75 -72.79 -39.87
N PRO A 167 -38.98 -73.16 -39.45
CA PRO A 167 -39.58 -74.42 -39.87
C PRO A 167 -39.83 -74.38 -41.38
N LYS A 168 -39.35 -75.41 -42.09
CA LYS A 168 -39.66 -75.60 -43.51
C LYS A 168 -41.15 -75.90 -43.63
N GLY A 169 -41.85 -75.08 -44.40
CA GLY A 169 -43.26 -75.31 -44.72
C GLY A 169 -43.45 -76.56 -45.58
N ILE A 170 -44.47 -77.33 -45.19
CA ILE A 170 -45.26 -78.37 -45.87
C ILE A 170 -44.46 -79.42 -46.66
#